data_AF-A0A366D3X2-F1
#
_entry.id   AF-A0A366D3X2-F1
#
_cell.length_a   1.000
_cell.length_b   1.000
_cell.length_c   1.000
_cell.angle_alpha   90.00
_cell.angle_beta   90.00
_cell.angle_gamma   90.00
#
_symmetry.space_group_name_H-M   'P 1'
#
loop_
_entity.id
_entity.type
_entity.pdbx_description
1 polymer ?
#
loop_
_entity_poly.entity_id
_entity_poly.type
_entity_poly.pdbx_seq_one_letter_code
_entity_poly.pdbx_strand_id
1 'polypeptide(L)'
;MLKSIKEQLGSLFSWSEVKRPWHIAVVAAICVGIPPLIGAALGQFAIATLASLGAMVILYLPKTRTAHRMVTMAMCSFGFMLCFSVGALSSFNPYTAALALAILSFGAIVITRYYCLPPPGSFFFILVSALAIYLPFDLAKLPANVGMVALGGMMACVIAFIYSLMTGANDLPLSQFETDPRVNAILLEGFLVAFFIGLSYLIAMWLQLANALWVPISCAAILQGATYRMIWHRNVHRIIGTVIGMGLAWCVFSIQPNYWYLALFMFMFQFLIEVLIVKNYGAAVIFITPLTVIMAEFTSANMSTDILLQHRLLDIFIGSSIGIIGGTIFHRTSLLKRVEARMNERSSLSGRRPSQ
;
A
#
# COMPACT_ATOMS: atom_id res chain seq x y z
N MET A 1 32.10 -3.65 -16.62
CA MET A 1 30.64 -3.70 -16.87
C MET A 1 30.02 -5.01 -16.37
N LEU A 2 30.45 -6.19 -16.83
CA LEU A 2 29.94 -7.52 -16.39
C LEU A 2 30.02 -7.78 -14.88
N LYS A 3 31.09 -7.38 -14.20
CA LYS A 3 31.25 -7.54 -12.75
C LYS A 3 30.22 -6.72 -11.94
N SER A 4 29.94 -5.49 -12.39
CA SER A 4 28.93 -4.61 -11.80
C SER A 4 27.51 -5.14 -12.01
N ILE A 5 27.22 -5.72 -13.19
CA ILE A 5 25.94 -6.39 -13.46
C ILE A 5 25.79 -7.63 -12.58
N LYS A 6 26.84 -8.45 -12.43
CA LYS A 6 26.82 -9.64 -11.56
C LYS A 6 26.62 -9.28 -10.09
N GLU A 7 27.25 -8.22 -9.59
CA GLU A 7 27.05 -7.72 -8.23
C GLU A 7 25.64 -7.14 -8.02
N GLN A 8 25.10 -6.43 -9.01
CA GLN A 8 23.72 -5.95 -8.99
C GLN A 8 22.72 -7.12 -8.95
N LEU A 9 22.92 -8.13 -9.80
CA LEU A 9 22.10 -9.34 -9.84
C LEU A 9 22.20 -10.15 -8.53
N GLY A 10 23.40 -10.32 -7.98
CA GLY A 10 23.60 -10.98 -6.68
C GLY A 10 22.85 -10.28 -5.55
N SER A 11 22.80 -8.94 -5.58
CA SER A 11 22.05 -8.17 -4.58
C SER A 11 20.53 -8.19 -4.74
N LEU A 12 19.98 -8.71 -5.84
CA LEU A 12 18.52 -8.96 -5.95
C LEU A 12 18.07 -10.14 -5.07
N PHE A 13 18.97 -11.10 -4.84
CA PHE A 13 18.70 -12.29 -4.04
C PHE A 13 19.18 -12.17 -2.60
N SER A 14 19.67 -11.00 -2.17
CA SER A 14 20.09 -10.80 -0.79
C SER A 14 18.89 -10.89 0.15
N TRP A 15 19.04 -11.64 1.23
CA TRP A 15 18.09 -11.72 2.33
C TRP A 15 18.54 -10.80 3.44
N SER A 16 17.62 -9.98 3.96
CA SER A 16 17.90 -9.19 5.16
C SER A 16 17.82 -10.06 6.41
N GLU A 17 18.66 -9.78 7.40
CA GLU A 17 18.66 -10.47 8.70
C GLU A 17 17.72 -9.82 9.72
N VAL A 18 16.76 -9.01 9.28
CA VAL A 18 15.85 -8.29 10.17
C VAL A 18 14.99 -9.26 10.97
N LYS A 19 15.26 -9.36 12.28
CA LYS A 19 14.47 -10.15 13.21
C LYS A 19 13.19 -9.39 13.57
N ARG A 20 12.08 -9.75 12.93
CA ARG A 20 10.74 -9.33 13.33
C ARG A 20 10.10 -10.45 14.14
N PRO A 21 9.40 -10.14 15.25
CA PRO A 21 8.77 -11.17 16.04
C PRO A 21 7.63 -11.85 15.26
N TRP A 22 7.61 -13.18 15.31
CA TRP A 22 6.68 -14.03 14.54
C TRP A 22 5.21 -13.74 14.86
N HIS A 23 4.92 -13.34 16.11
CA HIS A 23 3.56 -13.02 16.54
C HIS A 23 2.94 -11.84 15.79
N ILE A 24 3.72 -10.86 15.30
CA ILE A 24 3.17 -9.76 14.48
C ILE A 24 2.62 -10.30 13.15
N ALA A 25 3.29 -11.28 12.54
CA ALA A 25 2.81 -11.91 11.31
C ALA A 25 1.48 -12.63 11.53
N VAL A 26 1.34 -13.33 12.66
CA VAL A 26 0.09 -14.00 13.03
C VAL A 26 -1.02 -12.97 13.28
N VAL A 27 -0.74 -11.90 14.03
CA VAL A 27 -1.74 -10.86 14.31
C VAL A 27 -2.19 -10.17 13.01
N ALA A 28 -1.27 -9.86 12.09
CA ALA A 28 -1.62 -9.29 10.80
C ALA A 28 -2.50 -10.25 9.96
N ALA A 29 -2.16 -11.54 9.95
CA ALA A 29 -2.95 -12.57 9.27
C ALA A 29 -4.35 -12.73 9.87
N ILE A 30 -4.47 -12.69 11.19
CA ILE A 30 -5.76 -12.71 11.90
C ILE A 30 -6.62 -11.50 11.50
N CYS A 31 -6.05 -10.29 11.54
CA CYS A 31 -6.78 -9.07 11.18
C CYS A 31 -7.32 -9.12 9.74
N VAL A 32 -6.53 -9.58 8.78
CA VAL A 32 -6.92 -9.62 7.36
C VAL A 32 -7.78 -10.85 7.03
N GLY A 33 -7.58 -11.97 7.73
CA GLY A 33 -8.24 -13.24 7.45
C GLY A 33 -9.58 -13.45 8.17
N ILE A 34 -9.82 -12.83 9.33
CA ILE A 34 -11.11 -12.94 10.03
C ILE A 34 -12.29 -12.41 9.19
N PRO A 35 -12.24 -11.22 8.56
CA PRO A 35 -13.37 -10.70 7.82
C PRO A 35 -13.86 -11.65 6.71
N PRO A 36 -13.02 -12.21 5.82
CA PRO A 36 -13.49 -13.13 4.78
C PRO A 36 -13.95 -14.47 5.37
N LEU A 37 -13.44 -14.93 6.52
CA LEU A 37 -14.00 -16.10 7.22
C LEU A 37 -15.43 -15.85 7.69
N ILE A 38 -15.69 -14.69 8.29
CA ILE A 38 -17.05 -14.27 8.68
C ILE A 38 -17.92 -14.11 7.42
N GLY A 39 -17.38 -13.51 6.36
CA GLY A 39 -18.05 -13.37 5.06
C GLY A 39 -18.42 -14.71 4.43
N ALA A 40 -17.54 -15.71 4.53
CA ALA A 40 -17.80 -17.07 4.06
C ALA A 40 -18.94 -17.73 4.86
N ALA A 41 -18.97 -17.55 6.19
CA ALA A 41 -20.04 -18.05 7.04
C ALA A 41 -21.40 -17.39 6.76
N LEU A 42 -21.41 -16.09 6.43
CA LEU A 42 -22.62 -15.30 6.18
C LEU A 42 -23.04 -15.26 4.70
N GLY A 43 -22.29 -15.90 3.80
CA GLY A 43 -22.53 -15.82 2.35
C GLY A 43 -22.25 -14.45 1.72
N GLN A 44 -21.52 -13.57 2.41
CA GLN A 44 -21.20 -12.19 2.00
C GLN A 44 -19.68 -11.97 1.83
N PHE A 45 -19.01 -12.92 1.17
CA PHE A 45 -17.55 -12.91 1.02
C PHE A 45 -16.99 -11.64 0.38
N ALA A 46 -17.61 -11.16 -0.70
CA ALA A 46 -17.23 -9.95 -1.43
C ALA A 46 -17.16 -8.71 -0.52
N ILE A 47 -18.26 -8.46 0.21
CA ILE A 47 -18.41 -7.29 1.08
C ILE A 47 -17.46 -7.41 2.30
N ALA A 48 -17.31 -8.61 2.86
CA ALA A 48 -16.41 -8.84 3.97
C ALA A 48 -14.92 -8.67 3.60
N THR A 49 -14.57 -8.91 2.33
CA THR A 49 -13.22 -8.67 1.82
C THR A 49 -12.85 -7.18 1.82
N LEU A 50 -13.83 -6.27 1.66
CA LEU A 50 -13.61 -4.82 1.84
C LEU A 50 -13.24 -4.47 3.29
N ALA A 51 -13.78 -5.18 4.30
CA ALA A 51 -13.34 -4.97 5.68
C ALA A 51 -11.88 -5.40 5.90
N SER A 52 -11.38 -6.39 5.15
CA SER A 52 -9.96 -6.79 5.22
C SER A 52 -9.02 -5.65 4.82
N LEU A 53 -9.44 -4.81 3.87
CA LEU A 53 -8.69 -3.62 3.46
C LEU A 53 -8.56 -2.62 4.61
N GLY A 54 -9.64 -2.41 5.37
CA GLY A 54 -9.61 -1.60 6.60
C GLY A 54 -8.72 -2.21 7.69
N ALA A 55 -8.77 -3.53 7.83
CA ALA A 55 -7.98 -4.26 8.82
C ALA A 55 -6.46 -4.20 8.58
N MET A 56 -6.00 -3.85 7.36
CA MET A 56 -4.59 -3.61 7.04
C MET A 56 -3.97 -2.46 7.86
N VAL A 57 -4.78 -1.66 8.58
CA VAL A 57 -4.29 -0.68 9.54
C VAL A 57 -3.38 -1.29 10.62
N ILE A 58 -3.52 -2.60 10.89
CA ILE A 58 -2.63 -3.35 11.79
C ILE A 58 -1.14 -3.23 11.41
N LEU A 59 -0.84 -3.01 10.14
CA LEU A 59 0.54 -2.87 9.65
C LEU A 59 1.20 -1.56 10.10
N TYR A 60 0.42 -0.62 10.64
CA TYR A 60 0.89 0.63 11.23
C TYR A 60 1.09 0.54 12.75
N LEU A 61 1.01 -0.64 13.35
CA LEU A 61 1.19 -0.84 14.79
C LEU A 61 2.62 -0.42 15.23
N PRO A 62 2.78 0.69 15.98
CA PRO A 62 4.10 1.16 16.38
C PRO A 62 4.67 0.33 17.54
N LYS A 63 6.01 0.29 17.66
CA LYS A 63 6.72 -0.37 18.76
C LYS A 63 6.82 0.52 20.01
N THR A 64 5.70 1.11 20.42
CA THR A 64 5.60 2.07 21.52
C THR A 64 4.58 1.62 22.55
N ARG A 65 4.35 2.44 23.58
CA ARG A 65 3.32 2.23 24.60
C ARG A 65 1.92 2.06 24.00
N THR A 66 1.06 1.30 24.70
CA THR A 66 -0.30 0.95 24.25
C THR A 66 -1.13 2.17 23.84
N ALA A 67 -1.09 3.27 24.61
CA ALA A 67 -1.84 4.48 24.30
C ALA A 67 -1.46 5.05 22.91
N HIS A 68 -0.16 5.22 22.65
CA HIS A 68 0.33 5.69 21.35
C HIS A 68 -0.04 4.72 20.22
N ARG A 69 0.07 3.40 20.45
CA ARG A 69 -0.35 2.38 19.46
C ARG A 69 -1.80 2.58 19.02
N MET A 70 -2.71 2.74 19.97
CA MET A 70 -4.13 2.85 19.67
C MET A 70 -4.46 4.16 18.97
N VAL A 71 -3.85 5.28 19.38
CA VAL A 71 -4.01 6.57 18.71
C VAL A 71 -3.51 6.50 17.27
N THR A 72 -2.29 5.98 17.04
CA THR A 72 -1.73 5.84 15.68
C THR A 72 -2.63 4.99 14.79
N MET A 73 -3.10 3.84 15.29
CA MET A 73 -3.98 2.96 14.52
C MET A 73 -5.35 3.59 14.26
N ALA A 74 -5.96 4.25 15.25
CA ALA A 74 -7.24 4.94 15.07
C ALA A 74 -7.12 6.05 14.02
N MET A 75 -6.05 6.85 14.07
CA MET A 75 -5.78 7.90 13.09
C MET A 75 -5.55 7.33 11.68
N CYS A 76 -4.80 6.23 11.55
CA CYS A 76 -4.60 5.57 10.26
C CYS A 76 -5.91 4.97 9.73
N SER A 77 -6.74 4.38 10.59
CA SER A 77 -8.06 3.86 10.24
C SER A 77 -8.99 4.96 9.73
N PHE A 78 -9.03 6.10 10.42
CA PHE A 78 -9.76 7.28 9.95
C PHE A 78 -9.22 7.79 8.61
N GLY A 79 -7.90 7.83 8.45
CA GLY A 79 -7.27 8.19 7.18
C GLY A 79 -7.62 7.24 6.03
N PHE A 80 -7.73 5.92 6.28
CA PHE A 80 -8.23 4.96 5.30
C PHE A 80 -9.68 5.24 4.93
N MET A 81 -10.55 5.52 5.90
CA MET A 81 -11.95 5.88 5.65
C MET A 81 -12.07 7.14 4.79
N LEU A 82 -11.25 8.16 5.06
CA LEU A 82 -11.21 9.40 4.27
C LEU A 82 -10.71 9.13 2.86
N CYS A 83 -9.60 8.39 2.73
CA CYS A 83 -9.03 7.99 1.44
C CYS A 83 -10.03 7.19 0.59
N PHE A 84 -10.77 6.28 1.21
CA PHE A 84 -11.80 5.48 0.55
C PHE A 84 -13.00 6.35 0.15
N SER A 85 -13.51 7.18 1.07
CA SER A 85 -14.66 8.05 0.81
C SER A 85 -14.40 9.02 -0.33
N VAL A 86 -13.28 9.74 -0.29
CA VAL A 86 -12.91 10.72 -1.33
C VAL A 86 -12.59 10.01 -2.65
N GLY A 87 -11.91 8.86 -2.61
CA GLY A 87 -11.65 8.05 -3.80
C GLY A 87 -12.94 7.60 -4.48
N ALA A 88 -13.87 7.01 -3.73
CA ALA A 88 -15.14 6.55 -4.26
C ALA A 88 -16.01 7.70 -4.77
N LEU A 89 -16.06 8.84 -4.06
CA LEU A 89 -16.77 10.04 -4.52
C LEU A 89 -16.19 10.65 -5.80
N SER A 90 -14.91 10.39 -6.11
CA SER A 90 -14.24 10.91 -7.31
C SER A 90 -14.34 9.99 -8.53
N SER A 91 -14.87 8.77 -8.36
CA SER A 91 -14.88 7.70 -9.39
C SER A 91 -15.83 7.96 -10.56
N PHE A 92 -16.73 8.96 -10.47
CA PHE A 92 -17.67 9.30 -11.54
C PHE A 92 -17.00 9.81 -12.83
N ASN A 93 -15.79 10.37 -12.75
CA ASN A 93 -15.06 10.86 -13.91
C ASN A 93 -13.55 10.49 -13.81
N PRO A 94 -12.94 9.96 -14.89
CA PRO A 94 -11.53 9.56 -14.87
C PRO A 94 -10.55 10.69 -14.50
N TYR A 95 -10.81 11.92 -14.94
CA TYR A 95 -9.95 13.07 -14.65
C TYR A 95 -10.07 13.52 -13.20
N THR A 96 -11.29 13.48 -12.63
CA THR A 96 -11.49 13.79 -11.20
C THR A 96 -10.91 12.71 -10.31
N ALA A 97 -11.04 11.44 -10.69
CA ALA A 97 -10.42 10.32 -10.00
C ALA A 97 -8.89 10.43 -10.00
N ALA A 98 -8.27 10.77 -11.13
CA ALA A 98 -6.83 10.99 -11.22
C ALA A 98 -6.34 12.11 -10.29
N LEU A 99 -7.06 13.24 -10.30
CA LEU A 99 -6.75 14.39 -9.46
C LEU A 99 -6.92 14.05 -7.97
N ALA A 100 -8.03 13.38 -7.61
CA ALA A 100 -8.28 12.93 -6.25
C ALA A 100 -7.19 11.97 -5.78
N LEU A 101 -6.80 10.99 -6.61
CA LEU A 101 -5.72 10.05 -6.30
C LEU A 101 -4.39 10.78 -6.08
N ALA A 102 -4.06 11.77 -6.91
CA ALA A 102 -2.85 12.59 -6.73
C ALA A 102 -2.90 13.37 -5.41
N ILE A 103 -4.01 14.05 -5.11
CA ILE A 103 -4.17 14.84 -3.87
C ILE A 103 -4.10 13.94 -2.63
N LEU A 104 -4.80 12.80 -2.63
CA LEU A 104 -4.81 11.85 -1.52
C LEU A 104 -3.42 11.23 -1.33
N SER A 105 -2.73 10.88 -2.43
CA SER A 105 -1.35 10.38 -2.38
C SER A 105 -0.40 11.43 -1.82
N PHE A 106 -0.52 12.68 -2.26
CA PHE A 106 0.28 13.80 -1.76
C PHE A 106 0.10 13.98 -0.25
N GLY A 107 -1.15 14.08 0.21
CA GLY A 107 -1.48 14.23 1.63
C GLY A 107 -0.96 13.05 2.45
N ALA A 108 -1.19 11.82 1.99
CA ALA A 108 -0.70 10.62 2.67
C ALA A 108 0.83 10.61 2.76
N ILE A 109 1.55 10.97 1.70
CA ILE A 109 3.02 11.02 1.71
C ILE A 109 3.51 12.09 2.68
N VAL A 110 2.97 13.31 2.59
CA VAL A 110 3.39 14.42 3.45
C VAL A 110 3.16 14.10 4.92
N ILE A 111 1.96 13.62 5.28
CA ILE A 111 1.61 13.29 6.67
C ILE A 111 2.50 12.15 7.17
N THR A 112 2.58 11.04 6.43
CA THR A 112 3.34 9.86 6.90
C THR A 112 4.84 10.12 6.99
N ARG A 113 5.40 10.94 6.09
CA ARG A 113 6.81 11.35 6.14
C ARG A 113 7.09 12.36 7.25
N TYR A 114 6.21 13.33 7.45
CA TYR A 114 6.35 14.35 8.48
C TYR A 114 6.37 13.72 9.88
N TYR A 115 5.50 12.75 10.14
CA TYR A 115 5.43 11.99 11.40
C TYR A 115 6.36 10.76 11.44
N CYS A 116 7.33 10.66 10.52
CA CYS A 116 8.32 9.58 10.49
C CYS A 116 7.71 8.17 10.60
N LEU A 117 6.53 7.97 10.00
CA LEU A 117 5.78 6.73 10.13
C LEU A 117 6.56 5.59 9.45
N PRO A 118 6.81 4.46 10.13
CA PRO A 118 7.61 3.39 9.57
C PRO A 118 6.93 2.77 8.33
N PRO A 119 7.68 2.04 7.48
CA PRO A 119 7.10 1.25 6.40
C PRO A 119 5.93 0.41 6.93
N PRO A 120 4.77 0.43 6.26
CA PRO A 120 4.55 0.73 4.83
C PRO A 120 4.34 2.20 4.43
N GLY A 121 4.44 3.17 5.35
CA GLY A 121 4.38 4.60 5.03
C GLY A 121 3.05 5.01 4.38
N SER A 122 3.08 5.65 3.21
CA SER A 122 1.84 6.07 2.52
C SER A 122 1.15 4.97 1.69
N PHE A 123 1.74 3.78 1.57
CA PHE A 123 1.32 2.77 0.58
C PHE A 123 -0.16 2.41 0.66
N PHE A 124 -0.62 2.05 1.86
CA PHE A 124 -1.97 1.52 2.01
C PHE A 124 -3.03 2.61 1.89
N PHE A 125 -2.71 3.86 2.21
CA PHE A 125 -3.60 4.99 1.91
C PHE A 125 -3.83 5.12 0.41
N ILE A 126 -2.76 5.03 -0.39
CA ILE A 126 -2.82 5.07 -1.86
C ILE A 126 -3.59 3.85 -2.40
N LEU A 127 -3.31 2.65 -1.87
CA LEU A 127 -4.02 1.42 -2.24
C LEU A 127 -5.53 1.54 -1.99
N VAL A 128 -5.92 2.03 -0.82
CA VAL A 128 -7.31 2.23 -0.41
C VAL A 128 -8.01 3.23 -1.34
N SER A 129 -7.36 4.37 -1.63
CA SER A 129 -7.90 5.37 -2.57
C SER A 129 -8.07 4.81 -3.97
N ALA A 130 -7.05 4.12 -4.49
CA ALA A 130 -7.09 3.57 -5.83
C ALA A 130 -8.20 2.52 -5.95
N LEU A 131 -8.35 1.63 -4.96
CA LEU A 131 -9.39 0.60 -4.95
C LEU A 131 -10.78 1.22 -4.89
N ALA A 132 -10.97 2.26 -4.08
CA ALA A 132 -12.23 3.00 -4.01
C ALA A 132 -12.58 3.67 -5.35
N ILE A 133 -11.59 4.18 -6.09
CA ILE A 133 -11.76 4.74 -7.43
C ILE A 133 -12.18 3.69 -8.47
N TYR A 134 -11.69 2.46 -8.31
CA TYR A 134 -11.95 1.37 -9.24
C TYR A 134 -13.36 0.76 -9.08
N LEU A 135 -13.94 0.82 -7.88
CA LEU A 135 -15.30 0.36 -7.66
C LEU A 135 -16.30 1.22 -8.46
N PRO A 136 -17.37 0.62 -9.02
CA PRO A 136 -18.40 1.37 -9.73
C PRO A 136 -19.00 2.48 -8.87
N PHE A 137 -19.18 3.66 -9.46
CA PHE A 137 -19.76 4.81 -8.76
C PHE A 137 -21.22 4.52 -8.37
N ASP A 138 -21.46 4.34 -7.07
CA ASP A 138 -22.78 4.10 -6.49
C ASP A 138 -22.89 4.80 -5.12
N LEU A 139 -23.61 5.92 -5.09
CA LEU A 139 -23.84 6.73 -3.89
C LEU A 139 -24.63 5.97 -2.81
N ALA A 140 -25.47 5.01 -3.18
CA ALA A 140 -26.25 4.24 -2.21
C ALA A 140 -25.38 3.22 -1.46
N LYS A 141 -24.39 2.63 -2.14
CA LYS A 141 -23.45 1.68 -1.52
C LYS A 141 -22.27 2.34 -0.82
N LEU A 142 -22.01 3.62 -1.11
CA LEU A 142 -20.88 4.34 -0.55
C LEU A 142 -20.84 4.31 0.99
N PRO A 143 -21.91 4.63 1.74
CA PRO A 143 -21.89 4.53 3.21
C PRO A 143 -21.63 3.10 3.71
N ALA A 144 -22.18 2.09 3.03
CA ALA A 144 -21.99 0.70 3.41
C ALA A 144 -20.54 0.25 3.20
N ASN A 145 -19.93 0.58 2.06
CA ASN A 145 -18.54 0.24 1.75
C ASN A 145 -17.56 0.96 2.69
N VAL A 146 -17.77 2.25 2.95
CA VAL A 146 -16.99 3.01 3.95
C VAL A 146 -17.17 2.40 5.34
N GLY A 147 -18.40 1.99 5.69
CA GLY A 147 -18.71 1.28 6.91
C GLY A 147 -17.94 -0.04 7.05
N MET A 148 -17.81 -0.83 5.99
CA MET A 148 -17.02 -2.07 6.01
C MET A 148 -15.54 -1.81 6.25
N VAL A 149 -14.96 -0.80 5.59
CA VAL A 149 -13.57 -0.38 5.84
C VAL A 149 -13.40 0.07 7.29
N ALA A 150 -14.36 0.83 7.82
CA ALA A 150 -14.36 1.28 9.21
C ALA A 150 -14.45 0.12 10.21
N LEU A 151 -15.33 -0.85 9.98
CA LEU A 151 -15.49 -2.05 10.82
C LEU A 151 -14.21 -2.88 10.84
N GLY A 152 -13.56 -3.06 9.68
CA GLY A 152 -12.27 -3.73 9.58
C GLY A 152 -11.17 -3.03 10.37
N GLY A 153 -11.07 -1.70 10.25
CA GLY A 153 -10.12 -0.89 11.00
C GLY A 153 -10.38 -0.94 12.51
N MET A 154 -11.64 -0.84 12.93
CA MET A 154 -12.06 -0.95 14.33
C MET A 154 -11.70 -2.34 14.89
N MET A 155 -11.98 -3.41 14.16
CA MET A 155 -11.62 -4.77 14.55
C MET A 155 -10.10 -4.91 14.72
N ALA A 156 -9.31 -4.38 13.79
CA ALA A 156 -7.85 -4.39 13.90
C ALA A 156 -7.35 -3.60 15.13
N CYS A 157 -7.98 -2.48 15.48
CA CYS A 157 -7.69 -1.73 16.71
C CYS A 157 -7.98 -2.57 17.97
N VAL A 158 -9.10 -3.29 18.02
CA VAL A 158 -9.44 -4.19 19.15
C VAL A 158 -8.41 -5.32 19.27
N ILE A 159 -8.09 -5.98 18.16
CA ILE A 159 -7.08 -7.05 18.15
C ILE A 159 -5.72 -6.51 18.60
N ALA A 160 -5.33 -5.33 18.11
CA ALA A 160 -4.07 -4.69 18.49
C ALA A 160 -4.04 -4.26 19.97
N PHE A 161 -5.18 -3.85 20.53
CA PHE A 161 -5.31 -3.55 21.95
C PHE A 161 -5.08 -4.81 22.78
N ILE A 162 -5.78 -5.91 22.48
CA ILE A 162 -5.61 -7.20 23.14
C ILE A 162 -4.15 -7.67 23.05
N TYR A 163 -3.57 -7.63 21.85
CA TYR A 163 -2.18 -7.96 21.64
C TYR A 163 -1.21 -7.06 22.45
N SER A 164 -1.52 -5.77 22.59
CA SER A 164 -0.71 -4.85 23.38
C SER A 164 -0.78 -5.13 24.87
N LEU A 165 -1.91 -5.62 25.38
CA LEU A 165 -2.03 -6.11 26.76
C LEU A 165 -1.22 -7.40 26.95
N MET A 166 -1.35 -8.36 26.03
CA MET A 166 -0.63 -9.65 26.09
C MET A 166 0.90 -9.50 26.03
N THR A 167 1.39 -8.46 25.34
CA THR A 167 2.84 -8.22 25.16
C THR A 167 3.45 -7.26 26.18
N GLY A 168 2.70 -6.85 27.21
CA GLY A 168 3.22 -5.91 28.21
C GLY A 168 3.63 -4.55 27.61
N ALA A 169 2.98 -4.13 26.52
CA ALA A 169 3.39 -2.92 25.80
C ALA A 169 3.28 -1.63 26.64
N ASN A 170 2.54 -1.67 27.74
CA ASN A 170 2.40 -0.54 28.64
C ASN A 170 3.68 -0.23 29.44
N ASP A 171 4.60 -1.20 29.54
CA ASP A 171 5.87 -1.09 30.26
C ASP A 171 6.96 -0.43 29.40
N LEU A 172 6.68 -0.22 28.11
CA LEU A 172 7.58 0.50 27.21
C LEU A 172 7.67 1.99 27.57
N PRO A 173 8.83 2.64 27.33
CA PRO A 173 9.00 4.06 27.60
C PRO A 173 7.99 4.90 26.83
N LEU A 174 7.66 6.08 27.39
CA LEU A 174 6.83 7.07 26.71
C LEU A 174 7.51 7.49 25.40
N SER A 175 6.76 7.42 24.30
CA SER A 175 7.26 7.82 22.99
C SER A 175 7.34 9.34 22.90
N GLN A 176 8.47 9.87 22.44
CA GLN A 176 8.58 11.25 22.01
C GLN A 176 8.08 11.37 20.56
N PHE A 177 7.35 12.45 20.26
CA PHE A 177 6.93 12.73 18.89
C PHE A 177 8.12 13.27 18.11
N GLU A 178 8.69 12.46 17.22
CA GLU A 178 9.72 12.89 16.28
C GLU A 178 9.05 13.36 14.98
N THR A 179 9.34 14.59 14.57
CA THR A 179 8.92 15.11 13.26
C THR A 179 10.13 15.44 12.40
N ASP A 180 10.06 15.16 11.10
CA ASP A 180 11.16 15.52 10.19
C ASP A 180 11.13 17.02 9.88
N PRO A 181 12.18 17.79 10.24
CA PRO A 181 12.19 19.24 10.06
C PRO A 181 12.29 19.67 8.59
N ARG A 182 12.60 18.75 7.66
CA ARG A 182 12.81 19.04 6.23
C ARG A 182 11.49 19.13 5.46
N VAL A 183 10.60 20.00 5.91
CA VAL A 183 9.24 20.15 5.36
C VAL A 183 9.25 20.43 3.85
N ASN A 184 10.15 21.30 3.37
CA ASN A 184 10.24 21.62 1.94
C ASN A 184 10.64 20.41 1.09
N ALA A 185 11.57 19.58 1.57
CA ALA A 185 11.92 18.33 0.92
C ALA A 185 10.68 17.42 0.86
N ILE A 186 10.01 17.19 2.00
CA ILE A 186 8.83 16.33 2.08
C ILE A 186 7.72 16.76 1.10
N LEU A 187 7.44 18.06 1.01
CA LEU A 187 6.44 18.60 0.08
C LEU A 187 6.86 18.36 -1.38
N LEU A 188 8.12 18.59 -1.71
CA LEU A 188 8.64 18.39 -3.06
C LEU A 188 8.65 16.91 -3.47
N GLU A 189 9.15 16.03 -2.60
CA GLU A 189 9.15 14.57 -2.78
C GLU A 189 7.70 14.06 -2.93
N GLY A 190 6.83 14.47 -2.01
CA GLY A 190 5.42 14.12 -2.02
C GLY A 190 4.72 14.54 -3.30
N PHE A 191 4.95 15.78 -3.76
CA PHE A 191 4.34 16.31 -4.97
C PHE A 191 4.73 15.49 -6.20
N LEU A 192 6.03 15.21 -6.36
CA LEU A 192 6.49 14.42 -7.50
C LEU A 192 5.94 13.01 -7.50
N VAL A 193 6.01 12.31 -6.36
CA VAL A 193 5.52 10.94 -6.27
C VAL A 193 4.01 10.91 -6.54
N ALA A 194 3.25 11.82 -5.94
CA ALA A 194 1.82 11.97 -6.19
C ALA A 194 1.50 12.28 -7.67
N PHE A 195 2.28 13.14 -8.31
CA PHE A 195 2.15 13.45 -9.72
C PHE A 195 2.31 12.20 -10.60
N PHE A 196 3.37 11.40 -10.38
CA PHE A 196 3.56 10.16 -11.13
C PHE A 196 2.49 9.11 -10.86
N ILE A 197 1.95 9.04 -9.64
CA ILE A 197 0.82 8.15 -9.31
C ILE A 197 -0.44 8.59 -10.09
N GLY A 198 -0.83 9.87 -10.00
CA GLY A 198 -1.99 10.39 -10.74
C GLY A 198 -1.84 10.29 -12.26
N LEU A 199 -0.66 10.63 -12.79
CA LEU A 199 -0.34 10.49 -14.22
C LEU A 199 -0.43 9.04 -14.68
N SER A 200 0.03 8.09 -13.86
CA SER A 200 -0.03 6.68 -14.23
C SER A 200 -1.46 6.16 -14.33
N TYR A 201 -2.36 6.65 -13.49
CA TYR A 201 -3.79 6.36 -13.62
C TYR A 201 -4.38 6.98 -14.89
N LEU A 202 -4.05 8.25 -15.21
CA LEU A 202 -4.51 8.87 -16.47
C LEU A 202 -4.04 8.11 -17.71
N ILE A 203 -2.78 7.69 -17.74
CA ILE A 203 -2.23 6.88 -18.83
C ILE A 203 -3.00 5.57 -18.95
N ALA A 204 -3.29 4.90 -17.83
CA ALA A 204 -4.09 3.66 -17.83
C ALA A 204 -5.50 3.89 -18.43
N MET A 205 -6.13 5.02 -18.12
CA MET A 205 -7.45 5.38 -18.66
C MET A 205 -7.39 5.73 -20.14
N TRP A 206 -6.35 6.44 -20.60
CA TRP A 206 -6.15 6.75 -22.02
C TRP A 206 -5.84 5.51 -22.86
N LEU A 207 -5.17 4.52 -22.28
CA LEU A 207 -4.95 3.21 -22.89
C LEU A 207 -6.18 2.29 -22.81
N GLN A 208 -7.28 2.76 -22.20
CA GLN A 208 -8.54 2.01 -22.03
C GLN A 208 -8.32 0.63 -21.38
N LEU A 209 -7.44 0.57 -20.38
CA LEU A 209 -7.15 -0.68 -19.69
C LEU A 209 -8.36 -1.14 -18.87
N ALA A 210 -8.67 -2.43 -18.93
CA ALA A 210 -9.77 -3.04 -18.19
C ALA A 210 -9.62 -2.86 -16.67
N ASN A 211 -8.38 -2.89 -16.16
CA ASN A 211 -8.07 -2.83 -14.72
C ASN A 211 -7.06 -1.72 -14.38
N ALA A 212 -7.43 -0.46 -14.66
CA ALA A 212 -6.59 0.71 -14.43
C ALA A 212 -6.08 0.89 -12.98
N LEU A 213 -6.67 0.20 -12.00
CA LEU A 213 -6.30 0.22 -10.57
C LEU A 213 -4.81 -0.07 -10.30
N TRP A 214 -4.25 -1.06 -10.99
CA TRP A 214 -2.96 -1.63 -10.59
C TRP A 214 -1.74 -0.90 -11.15
N VAL A 215 -1.96 -0.06 -12.16
CA VAL A 215 -0.96 0.85 -12.73
C VAL A 215 -0.47 1.85 -11.66
N PRO A 216 -1.32 2.67 -11.02
CA PRO A 216 -0.89 3.59 -9.97
C PRO A 216 -0.37 2.92 -8.70
N ILE A 217 -0.93 1.78 -8.31
CA ILE A 217 -0.43 1.02 -7.15
C ILE A 217 1.00 0.53 -7.40
N SER A 218 1.30 0.07 -8.61
CA SER A 218 2.64 -0.37 -8.98
C SER A 218 3.61 0.80 -9.04
N CYS A 219 3.19 1.92 -9.66
CA CYS A 219 3.95 3.16 -9.65
C CYS A 219 4.33 3.57 -8.21
N ALA A 220 3.35 3.60 -7.30
CA ALA A 220 3.55 3.91 -5.89
C ALA A 220 4.49 2.93 -5.18
N ALA A 221 4.33 1.63 -5.42
CA ALA A 221 5.18 0.59 -4.82
C ALA A 221 6.66 0.75 -5.20
N ILE A 222 6.93 1.14 -6.46
CA ILE A 222 8.28 1.38 -6.97
C ILE A 222 8.87 2.67 -6.39
N LEU A 223 8.10 3.76 -6.36
CA LEU A 223 8.55 5.08 -5.89
C LEU A 223 8.79 5.17 -4.37
N GLN A 224 8.39 4.15 -3.61
CA GLN A 224 8.71 4.05 -2.19
C GLN A 224 10.17 3.66 -1.88
N GLY A 225 10.97 3.34 -2.89
CA GLY A 225 12.39 3.07 -2.67
C GLY A 225 13.14 4.33 -2.22
N ALA A 226 13.75 4.29 -1.03
CA ALA A 226 14.51 5.42 -0.47
C ALA A 226 15.81 5.75 -1.24
N THR A 227 16.26 4.85 -2.10
CA THR A 227 17.41 5.06 -2.98
C THR A 227 17.08 4.53 -4.37
N TYR A 228 17.76 5.04 -5.40
CA TYR A 228 17.60 4.54 -6.76
C TYR A 228 17.84 3.02 -6.88
N ARG A 229 18.82 2.48 -6.15
CA ARG A 229 19.08 1.04 -6.12
C ARG A 229 17.89 0.26 -5.56
N MET A 230 17.25 0.77 -4.51
CA MET A 230 16.04 0.16 -3.94
C MET A 230 14.85 0.26 -4.90
N ILE A 231 14.69 1.38 -5.61
CA ILE A 231 13.68 1.54 -6.66
C ILE A 231 13.87 0.49 -7.76
N TRP A 232 15.10 0.33 -8.25
CA TRP A 232 15.44 -0.67 -9.26
C TRP A 232 15.15 -2.10 -8.78
N HIS A 233 15.59 -2.45 -7.57
CA HIS A 233 15.33 -3.76 -6.97
C HIS A 233 13.84 -4.04 -6.83
N ARG A 234 13.08 -3.07 -6.30
CA ARG A 234 11.62 -3.16 -6.20
C ARG A 234 10.96 -3.34 -7.55
N ASN A 235 11.45 -2.67 -8.60
CA ASN A 235 10.90 -2.81 -9.96
C ASN A 235 11.04 -4.25 -10.46
N VAL A 236 12.25 -4.80 -10.40
CA VAL A 236 12.52 -6.18 -10.83
C VAL A 236 11.72 -7.18 -9.99
N HIS A 237 11.74 -7.03 -8.66
CA HIS A 237 10.98 -7.87 -7.73
C HIS A 237 9.47 -7.77 -7.94
N ARG A 238 8.95 -6.59 -8.29
CA ARG A 238 7.52 -6.38 -8.55
C ARG A 238 7.09 -7.12 -9.81
N ILE A 239 7.84 -6.99 -10.90
CA ILE A 239 7.52 -7.66 -12.17
C ILE A 239 7.66 -9.17 -12.03
N ILE A 240 8.83 -9.66 -11.63
CA ILE A 240 9.10 -11.12 -11.54
C ILE A 240 8.23 -11.76 -10.45
N GLY A 241 8.15 -11.14 -9.28
CA GLY A 241 7.34 -11.64 -8.18
C GLY A 241 5.86 -11.71 -8.54
N THR A 242 5.35 -10.75 -9.31
CA THR A 242 3.97 -10.84 -9.80
C THR A 242 3.81 -11.94 -10.82
N VAL A 243 4.70 -12.09 -11.82
CA VAL A 243 4.60 -13.22 -12.78
C VAL A 243 4.50 -14.58 -12.07
N ILE A 244 5.37 -14.83 -11.09
CA ILE A 244 5.33 -16.07 -10.30
C ILE A 244 4.05 -16.15 -9.44
N GLY A 245 3.68 -15.06 -8.78
CA GLY A 245 2.47 -14.96 -7.98
C GLY A 245 1.17 -15.15 -8.77
N MET A 246 1.16 -14.79 -10.05
CA MET A 246 0.03 -15.05 -10.95
C MET A 246 -0.09 -16.52 -11.29
N GLY A 247 1.03 -17.23 -11.47
CA GLY A 247 1.02 -18.69 -11.57
C GLY A 247 0.46 -19.35 -10.31
N LEU A 248 0.83 -18.84 -9.12
CA LEU A 248 0.25 -19.30 -7.86
C LEU A 248 -1.25 -19.00 -7.74
N ALA A 249 -1.69 -17.80 -8.15
CA ALA A 249 -3.11 -17.44 -8.20
C ALA A 249 -3.88 -18.38 -9.13
N TRP A 250 -3.36 -18.63 -10.33
CA TRP A 250 -3.93 -19.57 -11.28
C TRP A 250 -4.08 -20.98 -10.68
N CYS A 251 -3.06 -21.49 -9.99
CA CYS A 251 -3.16 -22.77 -9.28
C CYS A 251 -4.28 -22.76 -8.22
N VAL A 252 -4.39 -21.69 -7.42
CA VAL A 252 -5.45 -21.55 -6.41
C VAL A 252 -6.85 -21.53 -7.04
N PHE A 253 -7.05 -20.83 -8.16
CA PHE A 253 -8.37 -20.78 -8.81
C PHE A 253 -8.69 -22.02 -9.64
N SER A 254 -7.69 -22.74 -10.15
CA SER A 254 -7.87 -23.99 -10.92
C SER A 254 -8.57 -25.09 -10.13
N ILE A 255 -8.46 -25.08 -8.79
CA ILE A 255 -9.13 -26.04 -7.90
C ILE A 255 -10.56 -25.61 -7.51
N GLN A 256 -11.08 -24.53 -8.11
CA GLN A 256 -12.43 -24.00 -7.87
C GLN A 256 -12.76 -23.86 -6.36
N PRO A 257 -11.96 -23.09 -5.60
CA PRO A 257 -12.09 -23.04 -4.16
C PRO A 257 -13.39 -22.36 -3.75
N ASN A 258 -14.08 -22.94 -2.76
CA ASN A 258 -15.18 -22.25 -2.10
C ASN A 258 -14.68 -21.07 -1.24
N TYR A 259 -15.60 -20.26 -0.71
CA TYR A 259 -15.26 -19.07 0.09
C TYR A 259 -14.46 -19.36 1.37
N TRP A 260 -14.59 -20.56 1.94
CA TRP A 260 -13.79 -20.95 3.10
C TRP A 260 -12.32 -21.17 2.74
N TYR A 261 -12.05 -21.89 1.64
CA TYR A 261 -10.69 -22.08 1.15
C TYR A 261 -10.04 -20.75 0.76
N LEU A 262 -10.79 -19.86 0.09
CA LEU A 262 -10.30 -18.52 -0.24
C LEU A 262 -9.94 -17.70 1.00
N ALA A 263 -10.79 -17.71 2.04
CA ALA A 263 -10.50 -17.04 3.30
C ALA A 263 -9.24 -17.60 3.99
N LEU A 264 -9.06 -18.93 3.98
CA LEU A 264 -7.87 -19.60 4.51
C LEU A 264 -6.60 -19.25 3.71
N PHE A 265 -6.70 -19.18 2.37
CA PHE A 265 -5.60 -18.73 1.54
C PHE A 265 -5.24 -17.27 1.81
N MET A 266 -6.22 -16.38 2.00
CA MET A 266 -5.95 -14.98 2.37
C MET A 266 -5.20 -14.89 3.71
N PHE A 267 -5.63 -15.66 4.71
CA PHE A 267 -4.94 -15.76 6.00
C PHE A 267 -3.49 -16.24 5.83
N MET A 268 -3.30 -17.34 5.13
CA MET A 268 -1.97 -17.94 4.89
C MET A 268 -1.05 -17.00 4.11
N PHE A 269 -1.54 -16.38 3.03
CA PHE A 269 -0.77 -15.44 2.24
C PHE A 269 -0.40 -14.21 3.05
N GLN A 270 -1.33 -13.63 3.82
CA GLN A 270 -1.01 -12.49 4.68
C GLN A 270 0.09 -12.82 5.69
N PHE A 271 0.03 -14.01 6.30
CA PHE A 271 1.10 -14.47 7.21
C PHE A 271 2.46 -14.55 6.49
N LEU A 272 2.51 -15.20 5.33
CA LEU A 272 3.74 -15.36 4.54
C LEU A 272 4.30 -14.01 4.09
N ILE A 273 3.44 -13.09 3.64
CA ILE A 273 3.82 -11.73 3.26
C ILE A 273 4.50 -11.04 4.43
N GLU A 274 3.92 -11.08 5.63
CA GLU A 274 4.46 -10.35 6.77
C GLU A 274 5.80 -10.91 7.27
N VAL A 275 6.02 -12.22 7.13
CA VAL A 275 7.31 -12.87 7.41
C VAL A 275 8.38 -12.52 6.36
N LEU A 276 7.98 -12.43 5.10
CA LEU A 276 8.91 -12.28 3.97
C LEU A 276 9.21 -10.83 3.60
N ILE A 277 8.27 -9.90 3.78
CA ILE A 277 8.38 -8.51 3.30
C ILE A 277 9.58 -7.78 3.89
N VAL A 278 9.95 -8.11 5.13
CA VAL A 278 11.13 -7.55 5.79
C VAL A 278 12.43 -8.20 5.33
N LYS A 279 12.37 -9.45 4.82
CA LYS A 279 13.53 -10.26 4.43
C LYS A 279 13.88 -10.11 2.95
N ASN A 280 12.89 -10.25 2.08
CA ASN A 280 13.02 -10.11 0.63
C ASN A 280 11.69 -9.65 0.01
N TYR A 281 11.70 -8.47 -0.60
CA TYR A 281 10.51 -7.87 -1.19
C TYR A 281 9.93 -8.72 -2.33
N GLY A 282 10.76 -9.26 -3.23
CA GLY A 282 10.32 -10.14 -4.32
C GLY A 282 9.61 -11.39 -3.82
N ALA A 283 10.13 -12.04 -2.79
CA ALA A 283 9.49 -13.21 -2.17
C ALA A 283 8.11 -12.85 -1.59
N ALA A 284 7.95 -11.68 -0.97
CA ALA A 284 6.65 -11.23 -0.49
C ALA A 284 5.68 -10.93 -1.64
N VAL A 285 6.15 -10.33 -2.74
CA VAL A 285 5.30 -10.01 -3.91
C VAL A 285 4.65 -11.27 -4.52
N ILE A 286 5.33 -12.43 -4.47
CA ILE A 286 4.77 -13.71 -4.91
C ILE A 286 3.45 -14.02 -4.18
N PHE A 287 3.34 -13.69 -2.89
CA PHE A 287 2.15 -13.94 -2.08
C PHE A 287 1.19 -12.75 -2.03
N ILE A 288 1.68 -11.51 -2.16
CA ILE A 288 0.83 -10.31 -2.30
C ILE A 288 -0.08 -10.44 -3.53
N THR A 289 0.46 -11.00 -4.61
CA THR A 289 -0.26 -11.14 -5.88
C THR A 289 -1.54 -11.98 -5.75
N PRO A 290 -1.51 -13.27 -5.36
CA PRO A 290 -2.73 -14.06 -5.20
C PRO A 290 -3.65 -13.51 -4.10
N LEU A 291 -3.10 -12.98 -2.98
CA LEU A 291 -3.92 -12.32 -1.96
C LEU A 291 -4.77 -11.19 -2.56
N THR A 292 -4.15 -10.32 -3.35
CA THR A 292 -4.85 -9.18 -3.95
C THR A 292 -5.72 -9.55 -5.14
N VAL A 293 -5.42 -10.65 -5.85
CA VAL A 293 -6.33 -11.21 -6.87
C VAL A 293 -7.60 -11.71 -6.20
N ILE A 294 -7.49 -12.46 -5.09
CA ILE A 294 -8.67 -12.89 -4.31
C ILE A 294 -9.48 -11.67 -3.86
N MET A 295 -8.82 -10.60 -3.39
CA MET A 295 -9.55 -9.37 -3.02
C MET A 295 -10.25 -8.69 -4.21
N ALA A 296 -9.63 -8.72 -5.40
CA ALA A 296 -10.13 -8.04 -6.59
C ALA A 296 -11.27 -8.81 -7.28
N GLU A 297 -11.17 -10.13 -7.41
CA GLU A 297 -12.14 -10.95 -8.16
C GLU A 297 -13.56 -10.81 -7.61
N PHE A 298 -13.70 -10.79 -6.28
CA PHE A 298 -15.00 -10.66 -5.63
C PHE A 298 -15.47 -9.22 -5.46
N THR A 299 -14.66 -8.24 -5.83
CA THR A 299 -15.05 -6.82 -5.87
C THR A 299 -15.28 -6.31 -7.30
N SER A 300 -14.92 -7.09 -8.32
CA SER A 300 -15.02 -6.73 -9.74
C SER A 300 -16.19 -7.45 -10.42
N ALA A 301 -16.88 -6.77 -11.34
CA ALA A 301 -18.03 -7.33 -12.03
C ALA A 301 -17.61 -8.37 -13.09
N ASN A 302 -17.88 -9.66 -12.84
CA ASN A 302 -18.05 -10.75 -13.83
C ASN A 302 -16.98 -10.90 -14.94
N MET A 303 -15.69 -10.70 -14.65
CA MET A 303 -14.61 -11.02 -15.61
C MET A 303 -14.05 -12.41 -15.32
N SER A 304 -13.86 -13.24 -16.36
CA SER A 304 -13.25 -14.57 -16.20
C SER A 304 -11.83 -14.46 -15.64
N THR A 305 -11.49 -15.33 -14.69
CA THR A 305 -10.24 -15.30 -13.93
C THR A 305 -9.01 -15.24 -14.85
N ASP A 306 -8.97 -15.99 -15.96
CA ASP A 306 -7.83 -16.00 -16.90
C ASP A 306 -7.55 -14.64 -17.56
N ILE A 307 -8.62 -13.90 -17.90
CA ILE A 307 -8.53 -12.57 -18.52
C ILE A 307 -8.05 -11.55 -17.47
N LEU A 308 -8.56 -11.64 -16.24
CA LEU A 308 -8.10 -10.80 -15.13
C LEU A 308 -6.60 -11.00 -14.88
N LEU A 309 -6.12 -12.25 -15.00
CA LEU A 309 -4.72 -12.56 -14.80
C LEU A 309 -3.82 -11.92 -15.86
N GLN A 310 -4.21 -11.94 -17.14
CA GLN A 310 -3.43 -11.33 -18.21
C GLN A 310 -3.37 -9.80 -18.12
N HIS A 311 -4.51 -9.14 -17.86
CA HIS A 311 -4.54 -7.69 -17.72
C HIS A 311 -3.64 -7.20 -16.59
N ARG A 312 -3.59 -7.95 -15.48
CA ARG A 312 -2.73 -7.65 -14.34
C ARG A 312 -1.27 -7.48 -14.74
N LEU A 313 -0.72 -8.38 -15.57
CA LEU A 313 0.69 -8.35 -15.94
C LEU A 313 1.04 -7.07 -16.70
N LEU A 314 0.14 -6.67 -17.61
CA LEU A 314 0.27 -5.44 -18.37
C LEU A 314 0.17 -4.21 -17.45
N ASP A 315 -0.79 -4.19 -16.51
CA ASP A 315 -0.95 -3.08 -15.57
C ASP A 315 0.30 -2.88 -14.70
N ILE A 316 0.85 -3.98 -14.16
CA ILE A 316 2.07 -3.95 -13.36
C ILE A 316 3.25 -3.47 -14.19
N PHE A 317 3.38 -3.92 -15.45
CA PHE A 317 4.46 -3.52 -16.33
C PHE A 317 4.43 -2.02 -16.64
N ILE A 318 3.27 -1.48 -16.99
CA ILE A 318 3.08 -0.04 -17.27
C ILE A 318 3.35 0.77 -16.00
N GLY A 319 2.75 0.40 -14.87
CA GLY A 319 2.93 1.10 -13.61
C GLY A 319 4.38 1.07 -13.12
N SER A 320 5.07 -0.06 -13.26
CA SER A 320 6.49 -0.20 -12.91
C SER A 320 7.39 0.64 -13.82
N SER A 321 7.05 0.74 -15.12
CA SER A 321 7.75 1.59 -16.08
C SER A 321 7.61 3.07 -15.74
N ILE A 322 6.41 3.53 -15.38
CA ILE A 322 6.20 4.91 -14.95
C ILE A 322 6.91 5.18 -13.62
N GLY A 323 6.84 4.23 -12.68
CA GLY A 323 7.52 4.33 -11.39
C GLY A 323 9.05 4.42 -11.52
N ILE A 324 9.67 3.65 -12.42
CA ILE A 324 11.12 3.75 -12.65
C ILE A 324 11.50 5.07 -13.30
N ILE A 325 10.70 5.57 -14.24
CA ILE A 325 10.91 6.89 -14.85
C ILE A 325 10.86 7.97 -13.78
N GLY A 326 9.81 7.98 -12.94
CA GLY A 326 9.71 8.92 -11.81
C GLY A 326 10.89 8.80 -10.85
N GLY A 327 11.31 7.57 -10.52
CA GLY A 327 12.45 7.30 -9.65
C GLY A 327 13.80 7.76 -10.22
N THR A 328 13.99 7.65 -11.55
CA THR A 328 15.18 8.17 -12.24
C THR A 328 15.23 9.70 -12.21
N ILE A 329 14.11 10.36 -12.50
CA ILE A 329 14.00 11.81 -12.47
C ILE A 329 14.31 12.30 -11.06
N PHE A 330 13.70 11.67 -10.06
CA PHE A 330 13.88 12.01 -8.66
C PHE A 330 15.34 11.91 -8.19
N HIS A 331 16.00 10.78 -8.43
CA HIS A 331 17.33 10.53 -7.86
C HIS A 331 18.51 11.05 -8.71
N ARG A 332 18.35 11.15 -10.04
CA ARG A 332 19.46 11.53 -10.93
C ARG A 332 19.48 13.01 -11.31
N THR A 333 18.35 13.72 -11.24
CA THR A 333 18.35 15.14 -11.61
C THR A 333 18.72 16.02 -10.41
N SER A 334 19.60 17.01 -10.64
CA SER A 334 19.90 18.07 -9.66
C SER A 334 18.76 19.10 -9.52
N LEU A 335 17.63 18.85 -10.18
CA LEU A 335 16.52 19.78 -10.30
C LEU A 335 15.84 19.95 -8.94
N LEU A 336 15.63 18.85 -8.21
CA LEU A 336 15.01 18.89 -6.88
C LEU A 336 15.88 19.60 -5.85
N LYS A 337 17.18 19.30 -5.83
CA LYS A 337 18.14 19.98 -4.95
C LYS A 337 18.15 21.50 -5.19
N ARG A 338 18.04 21.92 -6.46
CA ARG A 338 17.97 23.35 -6.82
C ARG A 338 16.66 24.01 -6.39
N VAL A 339 15.51 23.34 -6.56
CA VAL A 339 14.21 23.87 -6.16
C VAL A 339 14.11 23.93 -4.63
N GLU A 340 14.54 22.88 -3.93
CA GLU A 340 14.58 22.81 -2.47
C GLU A 340 15.44 23.94 -1.88
N ALA A 341 16.64 24.16 -2.43
CA ALA A 341 17.52 25.27 -2.00
C ALA A 341 16.83 26.63 -2.10
N ARG A 342 16.15 26.91 -3.23
CA ARG A 342 15.39 28.16 -3.43
C ARG A 342 14.20 28.30 -2.47
N MET A 343 13.52 27.19 -2.16
CA MET A 343 12.42 27.20 -1.18
C MET A 343 12.94 27.49 0.23
N ASN A 344 14.06 26.89 0.61
CA ASN A 344 14.71 27.11 1.90
C ASN A 344 15.18 28.57 2.05
N GLU A 345 15.81 29.13 1.01
CA GLU A 345 16.18 30.55 0.98
C GLU A 345 14.96 31.47 1.23
N ARG A 346 13.85 31.25 0.51
CA ARG A 346 12.62 32.04 0.71
C ARG A 346 12.03 31.89 2.12
N SER A 347 12.04 30.69 2.67
CA SER A 347 11.52 30.44 4.04
C SER A 347 12.36 31.13 5.12
N SER A 348 13.67 31.25 4.90
CA SER A 348 14.58 31.96 5.79
C SER A 348 14.31 33.48 5.80
N LEU A 349 13.97 34.05 4.64
CA LEU A 349 13.62 35.47 4.49
C LEU A 349 12.27 35.81 5.11
N SER A 350 11.33 34.85 5.17
CA SER A 350 10.00 35.06 5.77
C SER A 350 9.98 34.90 7.31
N GLY A 351 11.13 34.81 7.97
CA GLY A 351 11.24 34.74 9.44
C GLY A 351 10.81 33.40 10.07
N ARG A 352 10.48 32.37 9.27
CA ARG A 352 10.23 31.02 9.79
C ARG A 352 11.58 30.33 10.02
N ARG A 353 12.16 30.52 11.21
CA ARG A 353 13.32 29.71 11.62
C ARG A 353 12.89 28.24 11.69
N PRO A 354 13.68 27.29 11.14
CA PRO A 354 13.48 25.88 11.44
C PRO A 354 13.68 25.69 12.94
N SER A 355 12.72 25.04 13.61
CA SER A 355 12.91 24.54 14.98
C SER A 355 14.11 23.60 14.96
N GLN A 356 15.11 23.92 15.79
CA GLN A 356 16.35 23.15 15.96
C GLN A 356 16.09 21.73 16.45
#